data_AF-A0A2U3K181-F1
#
_entry.id   AF-A0A2U3K181-F1
#
_cell.length_a   1.000
_cell.length_b   1.000
_cell.length_c   1.000
_cell.angle_alpha   90.00
_cell.angle_beta   90.00
_cell.angle_gamma   90.00
#
_symmetry.space_group_name_H-M   'P 1'
#
loop_
_entity.id
_entity.type
_entity.pdbx_description
1 polymer ?
#
loop_
_entity_poly.entity_id
_entity_poly.type
_entity_poly.pdbx_seq_one_letter_code
_entity_poly.pdbx_strand_id
1 'polypeptide(L)'
;MNLVLLTLGADSKNRAWQYGEIVSIKQDVFADGDSTAYVYSLRAKDVTYRAAFASPLKAAIHTKVKFAVDKKSLCVQDLDGKSRSAAIVEQVGNAPQR
;
A
#
# COMPACT_ATOMS: atom_id res chain seq x y z
N MET A 1 5.81 -8.05 -36.68
CA MET A 1 6.29 -6.82 -36.00
C MET A 1 6.13 -7.05 -34.50
N ASN A 2 7.22 -7.32 -33.79
CA ASN A 2 7.19 -7.56 -32.35
C ASN A 2 7.51 -6.24 -31.64
N LEU A 3 6.52 -5.63 -30.99
CA LEU A 3 6.68 -4.35 -30.29
C LEU A 3 7.38 -4.60 -28.95
N VAL A 4 8.70 -4.41 -28.91
CA VAL A 4 9.46 -4.39 -27.65
C VAL A 4 9.12 -3.08 -26.94
N LEU A 5 8.22 -3.14 -25.96
CA LEU A 5 8.02 -2.04 -25.02
C LEU A 5 9.26 -1.93 -24.13
N LEU A 6 10.06 -0.90 -24.41
CA LEU A 6 11.11 -0.40 -23.55
C LEU A 6 10.47 0.07 -22.24
N THR A 7 10.49 -0.78 -21.23
CA THR A 7 10.16 -0.37 -19.86
C THR A 7 11.29 0.56 -19.40
N LEU A 8 11.01 1.87 -19.38
CA LEU A 8 11.84 2.83 -18.67
C LEU A 8 11.91 2.40 -17.21
N GLY A 9 13.00 1.71 -16.86
CA GLY A 9 13.36 1.38 -15.49
C GLY A 9 13.68 2.68 -14.76
N ALA A 10 12.65 3.32 -14.23
CA ALA A 10 12.81 4.37 -13.24
C ALA A 10 13.36 3.74 -11.96
N ASP A 11 14.68 3.85 -11.80
CA ASP A 11 15.50 3.78 -10.57
C ASP A 11 14.76 3.28 -9.31
N SER A 12 14.44 1.99 -9.27
CA SER A 12 13.94 1.30 -8.07
C SER A 12 15.12 0.61 -7.39
N LYS A 13 15.99 1.38 -6.73
CA LYS A 13 17.02 0.83 -5.86
C LYS A 13 16.36 -0.02 -4.75
N ASN A 14 16.35 -1.33 -4.98
CA ASN A 14 16.24 -2.42 -4.01
C ASN A 14 14.98 -2.48 -3.11
N ARG A 15 13.80 -2.10 -3.61
CA ARG A 15 12.54 -2.37 -2.90
C ARG A 15 12.09 -3.81 -3.16
N ALA A 16 11.96 -4.61 -2.11
CA ALA A 16 11.40 -5.95 -2.17
C ALA A 16 9.88 -5.87 -2.40
N TRP A 17 9.49 -5.78 -3.67
CA TRP A 17 8.10 -5.73 -4.07
C TRP A 17 7.41 -7.08 -3.89
N GLN A 18 6.19 -7.05 -3.38
CA GLN A 18 5.34 -8.22 -3.16
C GLN A 18 3.87 -7.86 -3.40
N TYR A 19 3.00 -8.87 -3.34
CA TYR A 19 1.56 -8.69 -3.48
C TYR A 19 0.86 -8.86 -2.14
N GLY A 20 -0.18 -8.06 -1.92
CA GLY A 20 -1.03 -8.11 -0.73
C GLY A 20 -2.45 -7.69 -1.08
N GLU A 21 -3.36 -7.88 -0.15
CA GLU A 21 -4.77 -7.54 -0.31
C GLU A 21 -5.17 -6.44 0.67
N ILE A 22 -5.92 -5.45 0.20
CA ILE A 22 -6.54 -4.47 1.09
C ILE A 22 -7.70 -5.16 1.81
N VAL A 23 -7.60 -5.30 3.13
CA VAL A 23 -8.62 -6.00 3.94
C VAL A 23 -9.47 -5.05 4.78
N SER A 24 -9.08 -3.79 4.91
CA SER A 24 -9.87 -2.75 5.57
C SER A 24 -9.44 -1.37 5.10
N ILE A 25 -10.40 -0.45 5.05
CA ILE A 25 -10.20 0.97 4.79
C ILE A 25 -10.99 1.73 5.86
N LYS A 26 -10.33 2.64 6.56
CA LYS A 26 -10.95 3.54 7.53
C LYS A 26 -10.59 4.98 7.16
N GLN A 27 -11.59 5.86 7.18
CA GLN A 27 -11.37 7.30 7.06
C GLN A 27 -11.37 7.89 8.46
N ASP A 28 -10.28 8.56 8.84
CA ASP A 28 -10.15 9.29 10.09
C ASP A 28 -10.08 10.79 9.77
N VAL A 29 -11.00 11.56 10.34
CA VAL A 29 -11.02 13.02 10.26
C VAL A 29 -10.41 13.55 11.55
N PHE A 30 -9.33 14.33 11.44
CA PHE A 30 -8.71 14.93 12.62
C PHE A 30 -9.57 16.07 13.16
N ALA A 31 -9.45 16.34 14.47
CA ALA A 31 -10.30 17.29 15.19
C ALA A 31 -10.18 18.75 14.69
N ASP A 32 -9.16 19.06 13.87
CA ASP A 32 -8.99 20.35 13.22
C ASP A 32 -9.89 20.54 11.99
N GLY A 33 -10.59 19.49 11.53
CA GLY A 33 -11.54 19.54 10.42
C GLY A 33 -10.92 19.62 9.02
N ASP A 34 -9.65 20.03 8.92
CA ASP A 34 -8.95 20.25 7.65
C ASP A 34 -8.12 19.03 7.20
N SER A 35 -7.76 18.14 8.12
CA SER A 35 -6.94 16.97 7.81
C SER A 35 -7.78 15.69 7.81
N THR A 36 -7.87 15.03 6.65
CA THR A 36 -8.43 13.68 6.53
C THR A 36 -7.32 12.68 6.23
N ALA A 37 -7.22 11.62 7.03
CA ALA A 37 -6.37 10.47 6.76
C ALA A 37 -7.20 9.25 6.35
N TYR A 38 -6.65 8.47 5.42
CA TYR A 38 -7.21 7.20 4.98
C TYR A 38 -6.28 6.08 5.44
N VAL A 39 -6.73 5.32 6.43
CA VAL A 39 -5.98 4.22 7.03
C VAL A 39 -6.36 2.92 6.30
N TYR A 40 -5.37 2.34 5.62
CA TYR A 40 -5.52 1.08 4.90
C TYR A 40 -4.87 -0.04 5.69
N SER A 41 -5.58 -1.15 5.86
CA SER A 41 -5.01 -2.41 6.34
C SER A 41 -4.68 -3.29 5.14
N LEU A 42 -3.39 -3.58 4.93
CA LEU A 42 -2.88 -4.39 3.84
C LEU A 42 -2.37 -5.73 4.38
N ARG A 43 -3.07 -6.81 4.04
CA ARG A 43 -2.71 -8.17 4.41
C ARG A 43 -1.68 -8.73 3.42
N ALA A 44 -0.49 -9.00 3.93
CA ALA A 44 0.52 -9.84 3.30
C ALA A 44 0.39 -11.29 3.79
N LYS A 45 1.32 -12.16 3.40
CA LYS A 45 1.35 -13.57 3.80
C LYS A 45 1.32 -13.75 5.33
N ASP A 46 2.30 -13.17 6.01
CA ASP A 46 2.53 -13.42 7.44
C ASP A 46 2.27 -12.18 8.32
N VAL A 47 1.82 -11.08 7.73
CA VAL A 47 1.70 -9.79 8.42
C VAL A 47 0.63 -8.92 7.78
N THR A 48 -0.05 -8.13 8.60
CA THR A 48 -0.94 -7.06 8.17
C THR A 48 -0.33 -5.71 8.54
N TYR A 49 -0.14 -4.85 7.54
CA TYR A 49 0.35 -3.49 7.71
C TYR A 49 -0.82 -2.52 7.74
N ARG A 50 -0.79 -1.55 8.65
CA ARG A 50 -1.67 -0.37 8.58
C ARG A 50 -0.86 0.85 8.21
N ALA A 51 -1.33 1.60 7.22
CA ALA A 51 -0.69 2.81 6.77
C ALA A 51 -1.72 3.93 6.52
N ALA A 52 -1.34 5.15 6.91
CA ALA A 52 -2.19 6.34 6.80
C ALA A 52 -1.79 7.18 5.57
N PHE A 53 -2.67 7.25 4.59
CA PHE A 53 -2.48 8.05 3.39
C PHE A 53 -3.23 9.38 3.49
N ALA A 54 -2.60 10.46 3.03
CA ALA A 54 -3.23 11.79 2.95
C ALA A 54 -4.30 11.91 1.85
N SER A 55 -4.41 10.91 0.97
CA SER A 55 -5.41 10.87 -0.10
C SER A 55 -5.83 9.43 -0.34
N PRO A 56 -7.09 9.18 -0.76
CA PRO A 56 -7.58 7.84 -0.95
C PRO A 56 -6.82 7.14 -2.10
N LEU A 57 -6.52 5.86 -1.91
CA LEU A 57 -6.13 4.96 -2.98
C LEU A 57 -7.33 4.71 -3.90
N LYS A 58 -7.07 4.45 -5.18
CA LYS A 58 -8.08 3.98 -6.13
C LYS A 58 -8.45 2.53 -5.87
N ALA A 59 -7.52 1.75 -5.33
CA ALA A 59 -7.78 0.38 -4.90
C ALA A 59 -8.82 0.33 -3.77
N ALA A 60 -9.83 -0.51 -3.96
CA ALA A 60 -10.90 -0.76 -2.99
C ALA A 60 -10.55 -1.91 -2.04
N ILE A 61 -11.40 -2.14 -1.02
CA ILE A 61 -11.31 -3.33 -0.18
C ILE A 61 -11.37 -4.60 -1.06
N HIS A 62 -10.67 -5.65 -0.66
CA HIS A 62 -10.42 -6.90 -1.39
C HIS A 62 -9.63 -6.79 -2.70
N THR A 63 -9.08 -5.62 -2.99
CA THR A 63 -8.20 -5.44 -4.15
C THR A 63 -6.80 -5.97 -3.84
N LYS A 64 -6.25 -6.80 -4.74
CA LYS A 64 -4.82 -7.17 -4.71
C LYS A 64 -3.99 -6.02 -5.28
N VAL A 65 -3.00 -5.56 -4.53
CA VAL A 65 -2.08 -4.49 -4.94
C VAL A 65 -0.63 -4.94 -4.80
N LYS A 66 0.24 -4.38 -5.64
CA LYS A 66 1.68 -4.54 -5.52
C LYS A 66 2.20 -3.49 -4.53
N PHE A 67 3.02 -3.90 -3.57
CA PHE A 67 3.54 -3.01 -2.55
C PHE A 67 4.96 -3.41 -2.13
N ALA A 68 5.65 -2.47 -1.49
CA ALA A 68 6.93 -2.70 -0.84
C ALA A 68 6.95 -1.99 0.51
N VAL A 69 7.69 -2.56 1.45
CA VAL A 69 7.99 -1.91 2.73
C VAL A 69 9.41 -1.38 2.67
N ASP A 70 9.57 -0.11 3.00
CA ASP A 70 10.85 0.58 3.04
C ASP A 70 10.97 1.29 4.39
N LYS A 71 11.84 0.77 5.26
CA LYS A 71 12.01 1.22 6.65
C LYS A 71 10.68 1.21 7.44
N LYS A 72 10.02 2.36 7.56
CA LYS A 72 8.75 2.55 8.27
C LYS A 72 7.63 3.04 7.33
N SER A 73 7.80 2.86 6.03
CA SER A 73 6.86 3.33 5.02
C SER A 73 6.34 2.16 4.19
N LEU A 74 5.04 2.20 3.91
CA LEU A 74 4.37 1.32 2.98
C LEU A 74 4.25 2.05 1.65
N CYS A 75 4.87 1.51 0.60
CA CYS A 75 4.75 2.01 -0.76
C CYS A 75 3.84 1.08 -1.56
N VAL A 76 2.71 1.59 -2.03
CA VAL A 76 1.73 0.85 -2.83
C VAL A 76 1.76 1.35 -4.27
N GLN A 77 1.83 0.43 -5.23
CA GLN A 77 1.51 0.73 -6.62
C GLN A 77 -0.01 0.61 -6.78
N ASP A 78 -0.66 1.75 -6.97
CA ASP A 78 -2.11 1.84 -7.06
C ASP A 78 -2.62 1.46 -8.46
N LEU A 79 -3.93 1.38 -8.65
CA LEU A 79 -4.58 0.94 -9.89
C LEU A 79 -4.31 1.83 -11.11
N ASP A 80 -3.85 3.07 -10.89
CA ASP A 80 -3.40 3.95 -11.97
C ASP A 80 -1.91 3.79 -12.30
N GLY A 81 -1.26 2.78 -11.75
CA GLY A 81 0.17 2.49 -11.92
C GLY A 81 1.08 3.42 -11.10
N LYS A 82 0.55 4.44 -10.43
CA LYS A 82 1.35 5.38 -9.63
C LYS A 82 1.71 4.76 -8.29
N SER A 83 2.94 5.05 -7.84
CA SER A 83 3.38 4.67 -6.50
C SER A 83 2.96 5.73 -5.48
N ARG A 84 2.38 5.30 -4.37
CA ARG A 84 1.95 6.14 -3.26
C ARG A 84 2.56 5.58 -1.98
N SER A 85 3.19 6.44 -1.19
CA SER A 85 3.86 6.03 0.05
C SER A 85 3.19 6.68 1.25
N ALA A 86 3.07 5.91 2.33
CA ALA A 86 2.52 6.35 3.59
C ALA A 86 3.35 5.80 4.75
N ALA A 87 3.29 6.46 5.90
CA ALA A 87 3.88 5.92 7.12
C ALA A 87 3.08 4.69 7.58
N ILE A 88 3.80 3.64 7.99
CA ILE A 88 3.21 2.50 8.70
C ILE A 88 2.89 2.97 10.12
N VAL A 89 1.62 2.89 10.48
CA VAL A 89 1.13 3.24 11.83
C VAL A 89 1.05 2.02 12.74
N GLU A 90 0.89 0.83 12.18
CA GLU A 90 0.83 -0.43 12.93
C GLU A 90 1.25 -1.61 12.04
N GLN A 91 1.88 -2.61 12.64
CA GLN A 91 2.23 -3.88 12.00
C GLN A 91 1.83 -5.02 12.93
N VAL A 92 0.94 -5.90 12.46
CA VAL A 92 0.42 -7.03 13.24
C VAL A 92 0.77 -8.32 12.52
N GLY A 93 1.46 -9.24 13.20
CA GLY A 93 1.70 -10.59 12.66
C GLY A 93 0.38 -11.33 12.45
N ASN A 94 0.23 -11.98 11.29
CA ASN A 94 -0.94 -12.82 11.05
C ASN A 94 -0.82 -14.06 11.94
N ALA A 95 -1.79 -14.30 12.83
CA ALA A 95 -1.84 -15.55 13.57
C ALA A 95 -2.00 -16.72 12.58
N PRO A 96 -1.31 -17.86 12.78
CA PRO A 96 -1.56 -19.04 11.98
C PRO A 96 -3.04 -19.42 12.08
N GLN A 97 -3.73 -19.42 10.95
CA GLN A 97 -5.07 -20.00 10.86
C GLN A 97 -4.87 -21.50 11.05
N ARG A 98 -5.18 -22.01 12.25
CA ARG A 98 -5.13 -23.42 12.60
C ARG A 98 -6.20 -24.21 11.87
#